data_AF-A0AAD4PUP3-F1
#
_entry.id   AF-A0AAD4PUP3-F1
#
_cell.length_a   1.000
_cell.length_b   1.000
_cell.length_c   1.000
_cell.angle_alpha   90.00
_cell.angle_beta   90.00
_cell.angle_gamma   90.00
#
_symmetry.space_group_name_H-M   'P 1'
#
loop_
_entity.id
_entity.type
_entity.pdbx_description
1 polymer ?
#
loop_
_entity_poly.entity_id
_entity_poly.type
_entity_poly.pdbx_seq_one_letter_code
_entity_poly.pdbx_strand_id
1 'polypeptide(L)'
;MEVDVAKEFTNWVRKSQAADEKRCEEIKMFSAQIEKLNQEFQDVSKDLKRERVAARATQDEAETLKRRLEELQKSVEASSFVLVLIDADGDGYIFKDKYYQTVDGGRKAALDFRELIREYLKKEQPDMSNLPVMVKAFANGDGLSKLLVKGNIIKSPSSLTDFAKGFSQAYDTCDFVLVGSGKDRADVKIKGFFEQFVRNPTCSHVIFGACHDNGYVRVLEEYEQKVFANRVTLLRSFDTGKEFTGLKFPYIQMEKIFRTKPVSYHEPPALRQTLENANSATGSTWANLLSATGDTNGFSVSKKSKDLPSGSVLLNSAEQRIDTELPSRSQNAVNSWHQKTKKANMRYCRTFHLIPGSCDKNTCYSHGPLSEEEKLVFRHELRLERCYNGLQCRDPNCYFGHNCSCTDKRCKLLPEMHNVDTSSIHVSPGPMGYNNSVYKMISKVWAELFNGAQQIYLGFMLFYLIVYCRLESKNNQLRFESNIVEKNYHIILATTH
;
A
#
# COMPACT_ATOMS: atom_id res chain seq x y z
N MET A 1 -49.68 111.48 46.91
CA MET A 1 -49.91 110.03 47.16
C MET A 1 -50.19 109.23 45.88
N GLU A 2 -50.73 109.81 44.80
CA GLU A 2 -51.06 109.05 43.57
C GLU A 2 -49.87 108.59 42.70
N VAL A 3 -48.71 109.26 42.78
CA VAL A 3 -47.51 108.92 41.97
C VAL A 3 -46.82 107.62 42.44
N ASP A 4 -47.16 107.12 43.63
CA ASP A 4 -46.51 105.97 44.27
C ASP A 4 -47.14 104.63 43.83
N VAL A 5 -48.47 104.57 43.81
CA VAL A 5 -49.24 103.38 43.42
C VAL A 5 -49.00 102.98 41.95
N ALA A 6 -48.88 103.96 41.05
CA ALA A 6 -48.56 103.70 39.65
C ALA A 6 -47.16 103.12 39.46
N LYS A 7 -46.16 103.58 40.24
CA LYS A 7 -44.80 103.03 40.24
C LYS A 7 -44.76 101.61 40.83
N GLU A 8 -45.48 101.37 41.92
CA GLU A 8 -45.61 100.04 42.54
C GLU A 8 -46.28 99.03 41.59
N PHE A 9 -47.39 99.41 40.95
CA PHE A 9 -48.07 98.56 39.96
C PHE A 9 -47.16 98.25 38.76
N THR A 10 -46.45 99.25 38.23
CA THR A 10 -45.50 99.05 37.12
C THR A 10 -44.34 98.13 37.52
N ASN A 11 -43.82 98.25 38.75
CA ASN A 11 -42.81 97.34 39.28
C ASN A 11 -43.34 95.91 39.48
N TRP A 12 -44.58 95.75 39.95
CA TRP A 12 -45.24 94.46 40.07
C TRP A 12 -45.44 93.79 38.71
N VAL A 13 -45.92 94.51 37.70
CA VAL A 13 -46.07 94.01 36.32
C VAL A 13 -44.72 93.54 35.77
N ARG A 14 -43.65 94.33 35.93
CA ARG A 14 -42.30 93.98 35.46
C ARG A 14 -41.75 92.75 36.17
N LYS A 15 -42.01 92.61 37.48
CA LYS A 15 -41.59 91.44 38.28
C LYS A 15 -42.38 90.18 37.90
N SER A 16 -43.68 90.29 37.64
CA SER A 16 -44.52 89.18 37.15
C SER A 16 -44.10 88.74 35.75
N GLN A 17 -43.85 89.69 34.83
CA GLN A 17 -43.34 89.39 33.49
C GLN A 17 -42.01 88.65 33.53
N ALA A 18 -41.05 89.11 34.36
CA ALA A 18 -39.77 88.42 34.52
C ALA A 18 -39.92 87.02 35.14
N ALA A 19 -40.88 86.82 36.05
CA ALA A 19 -41.19 85.51 36.62
C ALA A 19 -41.82 84.57 35.59
N ASP A 20 -42.70 85.07 34.72
CA ASP A 20 -43.33 84.30 33.64
C ASP A 20 -42.34 83.96 32.52
N GLU A 21 -41.41 84.85 32.18
CA GLU A 21 -40.29 84.57 31.28
C GLU A 21 -39.40 83.45 31.82
N LYS A 22 -39.08 83.51 33.13
CA LYS A 22 -38.29 82.45 33.78
C LYS A 22 -39.03 81.10 33.75
N ARG A 23 -40.33 81.07 34.06
CA ARG A 23 -41.15 79.85 33.95
C ARG A 23 -41.21 79.32 32.53
N CYS A 24 -41.39 80.21 31.54
CA CYS A 24 -41.38 79.82 30.13
C CYS A 24 -40.04 79.18 29.74
N GLU A 25 -38.92 79.70 30.23
CA GLU A 25 -37.60 79.13 29.95
C GLU A 25 -37.40 77.77 30.63
N GLU A 26 -37.83 77.62 31.88
CA GLU A 26 -37.83 76.33 32.59
C GLU A 26 -38.69 75.28 31.86
N ILE A 27 -39.87 75.68 31.35
CA ILE A 27 -40.76 74.81 30.56
C ILE A 27 -40.11 74.41 29.24
N LYS A 28 -39.45 75.33 28.53
CA LYS A 28 -38.74 75.00 27.28
C LYS A 28 -37.60 74.03 27.52
N MET A 29 -36.79 74.26 28.57
CA MET A 29 -35.70 73.37 28.94
C MET A 29 -36.22 71.97 29.28
N PHE A 30 -37.33 71.90 30.04
CA PHE A 30 -37.97 70.63 30.37
C PHE A 30 -38.54 69.93 29.12
N SER A 31 -39.17 70.66 28.20
CA SER A 31 -39.68 70.12 26.93
C SER A 31 -38.55 69.54 26.08
N ALA A 32 -37.44 70.27 25.93
CA ALA A 32 -36.26 69.79 25.20
C ALA A 32 -35.66 68.52 25.85
N GLN A 33 -35.69 68.43 27.18
CA GLN A 33 -35.24 67.25 27.90
C GLN A 33 -36.15 66.04 27.64
N ILE A 34 -37.48 66.23 27.62
CA ILE A 34 -38.45 65.17 27.29
C ILE A 34 -38.25 64.70 25.85
N GLU A 35 -38.09 65.60 24.89
CA GLU A 35 -37.84 65.26 23.49
C GLU A 35 -36.57 64.43 23.34
N LYS A 36 -35.47 64.85 23.99
CA LYS A 36 -34.22 64.11 24.01
C LYS A 36 -34.40 62.71 24.60
N LEU A 37 -35.05 62.60 25.75
CA LEU A 37 -35.27 61.31 26.41
C LEU A 37 -36.16 60.37 25.57
N ASN A 38 -37.18 60.91 24.91
CA ASN A 38 -38.05 60.13 24.01
C ASN A 38 -37.27 59.61 22.80
N GLN A 39 -36.37 60.42 22.24
CA GLN A 39 -35.49 60.01 21.15
C GLN A 39 -34.55 58.88 21.59
N GLU A 40 -33.86 59.04 22.73
CA GLU A 40 -32.98 58.02 23.30
C GLU A 40 -33.75 56.71 23.59
N PHE A 41 -34.96 56.80 24.14
CA PHE A 41 -35.82 55.64 24.39
C PHE A 41 -36.17 54.89 23.09
N GLN A 42 -36.51 55.61 22.01
CA GLN A 42 -36.81 55.00 20.73
C GLN A 42 -35.59 54.29 20.13
N ASP A 43 -34.41 54.88 20.23
CA ASP A 43 -33.19 54.30 19.67
C ASP A 43 -32.77 53.05 20.45
N VAL A 44 -32.79 53.10 21.79
CA VAL A 44 -32.55 51.91 22.63
C VAL A 44 -33.58 50.80 22.35
N SER A 45 -34.85 51.15 22.13
CA SER A 45 -35.89 50.17 21.80
C SER A 45 -35.65 49.48 20.45
N LYS A 46 -35.20 50.24 19.43
CA LYS A 46 -34.81 49.68 18.12
C LYS A 46 -33.60 48.77 18.24
N ASP A 47 -32.58 49.18 18.98
CA ASP A 47 -31.36 48.39 19.16
C ASP A 47 -31.64 47.11 19.97
N LEU A 48 -32.43 47.20 21.05
CA LEU A 48 -32.89 46.01 21.79
C LEU A 48 -33.65 45.03 20.88
N LYS A 49 -34.47 45.54 19.94
CA LYS A 49 -35.17 44.68 18.98
C LYS A 49 -34.21 44.00 18.00
N ARG A 50 -33.20 44.72 17.50
CA ARG A 50 -32.16 44.16 16.62
C ARG A 50 -31.36 43.08 17.36
N GLU A 51 -30.92 43.36 18.58
CA GLU A 51 -30.17 42.42 19.41
C GLU A 51 -30.99 41.15 19.72
N ARG A 52 -32.29 41.28 20.01
CA ARG A 52 -33.17 40.11 20.21
C ARG A 52 -33.30 39.24 18.98
N VAL A 53 -33.35 39.82 17.79
CA VAL A 53 -33.40 39.07 16.53
C VAL A 53 -32.06 38.37 16.28
N ALA A 54 -30.94 39.09 16.47
CA ALA A 54 -29.60 38.52 16.31
C ALA A 54 -29.36 37.37 17.31
N ALA A 55 -29.72 37.55 18.58
CA ALA A 55 -29.57 36.52 19.61
C ALA A 55 -30.35 35.24 19.28
N ARG A 56 -31.59 35.36 18.78
CA ARG A 56 -32.38 34.20 18.34
C ARG A 56 -31.74 33.51 17.13
N ALA A 57 -31.31 34.27 16.13
CA ALA A 57 -30.65 33.69 14.95
C ALA A 57 -29.37 32.93 15.32
N THR A 58 -28.54 33.50 16.20
CA THR A 58 -27.33 32.85 16.70
C THR A 58 -27.66 31.59 17.51
N GLN A 59 -28.72 31.61 18.32
CA GLN A 59 -29.17 30.44 19.05
C GLN A 59 -29.61 29.32 18.09
N ASP A 60 -30.41 29.64 17.08
CA ASP A 60 -30.88 28.68 16.07
C ASP A 60 -29.70 28.07 15.27
N GLU A 61 -28.68 28.89 14.97
CA GLU A 61 -27.46 28.44 14.30
C GLU A 61 -26.63 27.51 15.21
N ALA A 62 -26.46 27.87 16.49
CA ALA A 62 -25.75 27.05 17.46
C ALA A 62 -26.43 25.68 17.66
N GLU A 63 -27.76 25.65 17.76
CA GLU A 63 -28.53 24.41 17.85
C GLU A 63 -28.39 23.56 16.57
N THR A 64 -28.39 24.20 15.40
CA THR A 64 -28.20 23.53 14.12
C THR A 64 -26.79 22.93 13.99
N LEU A 65 -25.75 23.68 14.36
CA LEU A 65 -24.36 23.21 14.33
C LEU A 65 -24.16 22.08 15.34
N LYS A 66 -24.76 22.17 16.54
CA LYS A 66 -24.71 21.10 17.53
C LYS A 66 -25.33 19.81 17.01
N ARG A 67 -26.51 19.88 16.38
CA ARG A 67 -27.14 18.71 15.73
C ARG A 67 -26.24 18.10 14.66
N ARG A 68 -25.65 18.92 13.79
CA ARG A 68 -24.72 18.44 12.75
C ARG A 68 -23.47 17.79 13.34
N LEU A 69 -22.95 18.33 14.44
CA LEU A 69 -21.79 17.78 15.13
C LEU A 69 -22.12 16.40 15.72
N GLU A 70 -23.28 16.25 16.37
CA GLU A 70 -23.76 14.97 16.89
C GLU A 70 -23.99 13.95 15.77
N GLU A 71 -24.52 14.36 14.62
CA GLU A 71 -24.69 13.50 13.43
C GLU A 71 -23.32 13.03 12.88
N LEU A 72 -22.35 13.94 12.78
CA LEU A 72 -20.99 13.60 12.34
C LEU A 72 -20.28 12.66 13.32
N GLN A 73 -20.41 12.91 14.63
CA GLN A 73 -19.84 12.03 15.66
C GLN A 73 -20.41 10.62 15.54
N LYS A 74 -21.74 10.48 15.45
CA LYS A 74 -22.40 9.18 15.25
C LYS A 74 -21.93 8.47 13.98
N SER A 75 -21.71 9.22 12.90
CA SER A 75 -21.21 8.66 11.62
C SER A 75 -19.78 8.12 11.75
N VAL A 76 -18.90 8.86 12.45
CA VAL A 76 -17.52 8.43 12.74
C VAL A 76 -17.52 7.21 13.64
N GLU A 77 -18.31 7.21 14.72
CA GLU A 77 -18.43 6.09 15.66
C GLU A 77 -18.96 4.82 14.95
N ALA A 78 -20.01 4.96 14.13
CA ALA A 78 -20.57 3.84 13.37
C ALA A 78 -19.59 3.23 12.35
N SER A 79 -18.64 4.02 11.88
CA SER A 79 -17.61 3.59 10.92
C SER A 79 -16.28 3.24 11.59
N SER A 80 -16.21 3.27 12.92
CA SER A 80 -14.96 3.11 13.66
C SER A 80 -14.45 1.67 13.67
N PHE A 81 -13.14 1.48 13.65
CA PHE A 81 -12.50 0.16 13.65
C PHE A 81 -11.10 0.18 14.28
N VAL A 82 -10.59 -1.00 14.64
CA VAL A 82 -9.20 -1.23 15.04
C VAL A 82 -8.43 -1.85 13.87
N LEU A 83 -7.31 -1.25 13.51
CA LEU A 83 -6.42 -1.76 12.47
C LEU A 83 -5.29 -2.58 13.08
N VAL A 84 -5.00 -3.73 12.50
CA VAL A 84 -3.84 -4.57 12.83
C VAL A 84 -2.98 -4.70 11.59
N LEU A 85 -1.74 -4.21 11.65
CA LEU A 85 -0.76 -4.30 10.57
C LEU A 85 0.31 -5.30 10.96
N ILE A 86 0.51 -6.33 10.15
CA ILE A 86 1.53 -7.36 10.39
C ILE A 86 2.53 -7.38 9.24
N ASP A 87 3.81 -7.29 9.59
CA ASP A 87 4.92 -7.62 8.71
C ASP A 87 5.23 -9.11 8.82
N ALA A 88 4.55 -9.90 8.00
CA ALA A 88 4.70 -11.34 7.94
C ALA A 88 5.87 -11.78 7.04
N ASP A 89 6.70 -10.86 6.54
CA ASP A 89 7.90 -11.19 5.77
C ASP A 89 9.07 -11.63 6.68
N GLY A 90 9.16 -11.04 7.88
CA GLY A 90 10.21 -11.34 8.86
C GLY A 90 9.92 -12.58 9.71
N ASP A 91 10.99 -13.19 10.23
CA ASP A 91 10.93 -14.34 11.14
C ASP A 91 10.04 -14.08 12.38
N GLY A 92 9.97 -12.83 12.84
CA GLY A 92 9.26 -12.42 14.05
C GLY A 92 7.74 -12.67 14.03
N TYR A 93 7.09 -12.58 12.87
CA TYR A 93 5.62 -12.66 12.78
C TYR A 93 5.12 -13.87 11.97
N ILE A 94 5.96 -14.89 11.84
CA ILE A 94 5.56 -16.17 11.27
C ILE A 94 4.58 -16.86 12.24
N PHE A 95 3.45 -17.32 11.72
CA PHE A 95 2.45 -18.06 12.49
C PHE A 95 3.02 -19.40 12.97
N LYS A 96 2.45 -19.98 14.04
CA LYS A 96 2.88 -21.32 14.48
C LYS A 96 2.65 -22.39 13.41
N ASP A 97 3.54 -23.37 13.37
CA ASP A 97 3.57 -24.45 12.36
C ASP A 97 2.25 -25.21 12.22
N LYS A 98 1.50 -25.37 13.32
CA LYS A 98 0.17 -25.99 13.32
C LYS A 98 -0.80 -25.35 12.31
N TYR A 99 -0.65 -24.06 12.01
CA TYR A 99 -1.48 -23.34 11.05
C TYR A 99 -1.01 -23.53 9.60
N TYR A 100 0.22 -23.97 9.37
CA TYR A 100 0.71 -24.27 8.02
C TYR A 100 0.52 -25.74 7.64
N GLN A 101 0.30 -26.62 8.62
CA GLN A 101 0.20 -28.07 8.44
C GLN A 101 -1.22 -28.58 8.14
N THR A 102 -2.24 -27.72 8.17
CA THR A 102 -3.65 -28.11 7.94
C THR A 102 -4.25 -27.37 6.76
N VAL A 103 -5.21 -28.02 6.08
CA VAL A 103 -5.88 -27.46 4.88
C VAL A 103 -6.57 -26.12 5.20
N ASP A 104 -7.28 -26.05 6.33
CA ASP A 104 -7.94 -24.82 6.80
C ASP A 104 -7.05 -23.95 7.70
N GLY A 105 -5.74 -24.16 7.64
CA GLY A 105 -4.82 -23.60 8.62
C GLY A 105 -4.75 -22.07 8.59
N GLY A 106 -4.82 -21.47 7.39
CA GLY A 106 -4.94 -20.02 7.24
C GLY A 106 -6.22 -19.45 7.84
N ARG A 107 -7.36 -20.14 7.64
CA ARG A 107 -8.64 -19.74 8.22
C ARG A 107 -8.60 -19.78 9.74
N LYS A 108 -8.06 -20.86 10.32
CA LYS A 108 -7.88 -21.01 11.77
C LYS A 108 -6.95 -19.93 12.33
N ALA A 109 -5.84 -19.65 11.66
CA ALA A 109 -4.91 -18.60 12.09
C ALA A 109 -5.60 -17.22 12.18
N ALA A 110 -6.40 -16.85 11.18
CA ALA A 110 -7.12 -15.58 11.20
C ALA A 110 -8.16 -15.49 12.32
N LEU A 111 -8.91 -16.59 12.56
CA LEU A 111 -9.92 -16.64 13.63
C LEU A 111 -9.27 -16.56 15.02
N ASP A 112 -8.30 -17.42 15.29
CA ASP A 112 -7.58 -17.46 16.57
C ASP A 112 -6.85 -16.12 16.82
N PHE A 113 -6.28 -15.51 15.77
CA PHE A 113 -5.60 -14.23 15.91
C PHE A 113 -6.58 -13.10 16.27
N ARG A 114 -7.73 -13.04 15.58
CA ARG A 114 -8.76 -12.03 15.87
C ARG A 114 -9.35 -12.20 17.27
N GLU A 115 -9.50 -13.44 17.73
CA GLU A 115 -9.96 -13.74 19.09
C GLU A 115 -8.97 -13.20 20.13
N LEU A 116 -7.66 -13.46 19.96
CA LEU A 116 -6.62 -12.93 20.86
C LEU A 116 -6.57 -11.39 20.87
N ILE A 117 -6.76 -10.75 19.71
CA ILE A 117 -6.86 -9.28 19.63
C ILE A 117 -8.08 -8.79 20.40
N ARG A 118 -9.24 -9.44 20.27
CA ARG A 118 -10.44 -9.07 21.03
C ARG A 118 -10.28 -9.29 22.54
N GLU A 119 -9.64 -10.37 22.96
CA GLU A 119 -9.31 -10.60 24.38
C GLU A 119 -8.42 -9.48 24.93
N TYR A 120 -7.39 -9.09 24.18
CA TYR A 120 -6.53 -7.96 24.54
C TYR A 120 -7.33 -6.66 24.66
N LEU A 121 -8.15 -6.32 23.65
CA LEU A 121 -8.95 -5.09 23.66
C LEU A 121 -9.93 -5.08 24.84
N LYS A 122 -10.61 -6.19 25.13
CA LYS A 122 -11.50 -6.29 26.30
C LYS A 122 -10.79 -6.02 27.63
N LYS A 123 -9.52 -6.43 27.74
CA LYS A 123 -8.74 -6.31 28.97
C LYS A 123 -8.13 -4.92 29.15
N GLU A 124 -7.50 -4.39 28.10
CA GLU A 124 -6.64 -3.20 28.19
C GLU A 124 -7.28 -1.95 27.56
N GLN A 125 -8.28 -2.11 26.69
CA GLN A 125 -8.95 -1.02 25.96
C GLN A 125 -10.48 -1.26 25.82
N PRO A 126 -11.24 -1.31 26.92
CA PRO A 126 -12.63 -1.79 26.93
C PRO A 126 -13.55 -0.98 25.99
N ASP A 127 -13.34 0.32 25.87
CA ASP A 127 -14.11 1.23 25.02
C ASP A 127 -14.09 0.85 23.54
N MET A 128 -13.00 0.20 23.10
CA MET A 128 -12.79 -0.22 21.71
C MET A 128 -13.04 -1.71 21.48
N SER A 129 -13.39 -2.46 22.52
CA SER A 129 -13.49 -3.93 22.48
C SER A 129 -14.59 -4.48 21.57
N ASN A 130 -15.62 -3.67 21.29
CA ASN A 130 -16.73 -4.01 20.41
C ASN A 130 -16.51 -3.56 18.95
N LEU A 131 -15.44 -2.80 18.68
CA LEU A 131 -15.18 -2.30 17.33
C LEU A 131 -14.77 -3.46 16.38
N PRO A 132 -15.13 -3.37 15.09
CA PRO A 132 -14.58 -4.23 14.05
C PRO A 132 -13.05 -4.23 14.07
N VAL A 133 -12.45 -5.41 13.92
CA VAL A 133 -10.99 -5.58 13.83
C VAL A 133 -10.63 -5.86 12.38
N MET A 134 -9.85 -4.98 11.78
CA MET A 134 -9.31 -5.13 10.42
C MET A 134 -7.86 -5.60 10.49
N VAL A 135 -7.55 -6.74 9.89
CA VAL A 135 -6.21 -7.32 9.91
C VAL A 135 -5.62 -7.27 8.50
N LYS A 136 -4.46 -6.64 8.35
CA LYS A 136 -3.68 -6.63 7.11
C LYS A 136 -2.30 -7.22 7.40
N ALA A 137 -2.05 -8.43 6.93
CA ALA A 137 -0.75 -9.06 6.96
C ALA A 137 -0.10 -8.96 5.57
N PHE A 138 1.14 -8.49 5.51
CA PHE A 138 1.89 -8.37 4.26
C PHE A 138 3.15 -9.24 4.35
N ALA A 139 3.44 -10.00 3.30
CA ALA A 139 4.66 -10.80 3.22
C ALA A 139 5.16 -10.87 1.79
N ASN A 140 6.48 -10.94 1.59
CA ASN A 140 7.03 -11.31 0.30
C ASN A 140 6.79 -12.80 0.07
N GLY A 141 5.85 -13.12 -0.82
CA GLY A 141 5.42 -14.51 -1.02
C GLY A 141 6.54 -15.44 -1.48
N ASP A 142 7.48 -14.93 -2.28
CA ASP A 142 8.62 -15.70 -2.77
C ASP A 142 9.65 -15.96 -1.65
N GLY A 143 9.88 -14.97 -0.79
CA GLY A 143 10.81 -15.08 0.34
C GLY A 143 10.26 -16.01 1.42
N LEU A 144 9.06 -15.73 1.90
CA LEU A 144 8.42 -16.49 2.96
C LEU A 144 8.18 -17.95 2.56
N SER A 145 7.73 -18.23 1.33
CA SER A 145 7.50 -19.61 0.90
C SER A 145 8.79 -20.44 0.90
N LYS A 146 9.91 -19.88 0.41
CA LYS A 146 11.23 -20.54 0.42
C LYS A 146 11.70 -20.79 1.85
N LEU A 147 11.52 -19.81 2.73
CA LEU A 147 11.88 -19.92 4.15
C LEU A 147 11.11 -21.07 4.83
N LEU A 148 9.79 -21.12 4.65
CA LEU A 148 8.93 -22.15 5.26
C LEU A 148 9.19 -23.55 4.69
N VAL A 149 9.49 -23.68 3.39
CA VAL A 149 9.91 -24.96 2.79
C VAL A 149 11.25 -25.42 3.35
N LYS A 150 12.24 -24.52 3.42
CA LYS A 150 13.57 -24.84 3.96
C LYS A 150 13.51 -25.24 5.44
N GLY A 151 12.56 -24.69 6.18
CA GLY A 151 12.28 -25.05 7.58
C GLY A 151 11.43 -26.30 7.76
N ASN A 152 11.07 -27.03 6.69
CA ASN A 152 10.13 -28.16 6.72
C ASN A 152 8.76 -27.84 7.36
N ILE A 153 8.33 -26.57 7.32
CA ILE A 153 7.03 -26.13 7.86
C ILE A 153 5.92 -26.38 6.82
N ILE A 154 6.20 -26.09 5.55
CA ILE A 154 5.32 -26.39 4.41
C ILE A 154 6.01 -27.31 3.41
N LYS A 155 5.21 -28.10 2.68
CA LYS A 155 5.73 -29.06 1.68
C LYS A 155 6.05 -28.40 0.35
N SER A 156 5.31 -27.38 -0.04
CA SER A 156 5.48 -26.67 -1.31
C SER A 156 5.15 -25.18 -1.15
N PRO A 157 5.69 -24.30 -2.02
CA PRO A 157 5.34 -22.88 -2.02
C PRO A 157 3.85 -22.60 -2.17
N SER A 158 3.12 -23.46 -2.91
CA SER A 158 1.66 -23.35 -3.07
C SER A 158 0.89 -23.45 -1.76
N SER A 159 1.41 -24.17 -0.75
CA SER A 159 0.79 -24.25 0.57
C SER A 159 0.72 -22.88 1.27
N LEU A 160 1.70 -21.99 1.03
CA LEU A 160 1.63 -20.61 1.54
C LEU A 160 0.51 -19.83 0.85
N THR A 161 0.32 -20.04 -0.46
CA THR A 161 -0.77 -19.40 -1.20
C THR A 161 -2.14 -19.87 -0.69
N ASP A 162 -2.29 -21.15 -0.39
CA ASP A 162 -3.54 -21.69 0.14
C ASP A 162 -3.78 -21.23 1.59
N PHE A 163 -2.72 -21.13 2.40
CA PHE A 163 -2.78 -20.46 3.70
C PHE A 163 -3.27 -19.00 3.56
N ALA A 164 -2.68 -18.22 2.66
CA ALA A 164 -3.05 -16.82 2.45
C ALA A 164 -4.51 -16.68 2.00
N LYS A 165 -4.98 -17.53 1.08
CA LYS A 165 -6.40 -17.59 0.67
C LYS A 165 -7.30 -17.89 1.86
N GLY A 166 -6.97 -18.94 2.62
CA GLY A 166 -7.76 -19.35 3.79
C GLY A 166 -7.82 -18.28 4.86
N PHE A 167 -6.72 -17.56 5.09
CA PHE A 167 -6.65 -16.42 6.00
C PHE A 167 -7.56 -15.28 5.54
N SER A 168 -7.45 -14.86 4.27
CA SER A 168 -8.26 -13.76 3.73
C SER A 168 -9.75 -14.09 3.61
N GLN A 169 -10.10 -15.36 3.44
CA GLN A 169 -11.50 -15.83 3.38
C GLN A 169 -12.11 -16.11 4.76
N ALA A 170 -11.32 -16.01 5.84
CA ALA A 170 -11.80 -16.30 7.18
C ALA A 170 -12.84 -15.29 7.67
N TYR A 171 -12.66 -14.02 7.26
CA TYR A 171 -13.46 -12.89 7.68
C TYR A 171 -13.29 -11.75 6.68
N ASP A 172 -14.33 -10.94 6.49
CA ASP A 172 -14.39 -9.86 5.49
C ASP A 172 -13.34 -8.75 5.69
N THR A 173 -12.86 -8.56 6.91
CA THR A 173 -11.83 -7.56 7.26
C THR A 173 -10.42 -8.15 7.45
N CYS A 174 -10.20 -9.42 7.11
CA CYS A 174 -8.89 -10.06 7.21
C CYS A 174 -8.27 -10.20 5.81
N ASP A 175 -7.02 -9.78 5.67
CA ASP A 175 -6.26 -9.95 4.43
C ASP A 175 -4.84 -10.44 4.73
N PHE A 176 -4.43 -11.47 3.99
CA PHE A 176 -3.04 -11.88 3.87
C PHE A 176 -2.56 -11.60 2.44
N VAL A 177 -1.74 -10.57 2.30
CA VAL A 177 -1.29 -10.03 1.01
C VAL A 177 0.12 -10.50 0.73
N LEU A 178 0.26 -11.38 -0.26
CA LEU A 178 1.56 -11.77 -0.80
C LEU A 178 2.05 -10.69 -1.77
N VAL A 179 2.96 -9.83 -1.31
CA VAL A 179 3.60 -8.85 -2.17
C VAL A 179 4.62 -9.59 -3.06
N GLY A 180 4.55 -9.37 -4.37
CA GLY A 180 5.45 -10.05 -5.32
C GLY A 180 6.92 -9.69 -5.12
N SER A 181 7.80 -10.27 -5.93
CA SER A 181 9.25 -10.11 -5.82
C SER A 181 9.71 -8.64 -5.72
N GLY A 182 10.56 -8.35 -4.74
CA GLY A 182 11.22 -7.06 -4.60
C GLY A 182 11.57 -6.79 -3.14
N LYS A 183 12.71 -6.13 -2.91
CA LYS A 183 13.13 -5.72 -1.57
C LYS A 183 12.18 -4.63 -1.04
N ASP A 184 11.89 -4.67 0.25
CA ASP A 184 11.18 -3.62 1.00
C ASP A 184 9.73 -3.34 0.51
N ARG A 185 9.13 -4.25 -0.27
CA ARG A 185 7.78 -4.06 -0.83
C ARG A 185 6.68 -4.17 0.24
N ALA A 186 6.87 -5.08 1.21
CA ALA A 186 5.97 -5.21 2.35
C ALA A 186 6.06 -3.95 3.21
N ASP A 187 7.29 -3.51 3.49
CA ASP A 187 7.58 -2.36 4.35
C ASP A 187 6.96 -1.07 3.82
N VAL A 188 7.11 -0.81 2.51
CA VAL A 188 6.51 0.36 1.86
C VAL A 188 4.98 0.34 2.00
N LYS A 189 4.34 -0.84 1.88
CA LYS A 189 2.89 -0.94 2.10
C LYS A 189 2.53 -0.70 3.56
N ILE A 190 3.23 -1.34 4.49
CA ILE A 190 2.94 -1.22 5.92
C ILE A 190 3.09 0.23 6.39
N LYS A 191 4.17 0.92 5.98
CA LYS A 191 4.38 2.35 6.26
C LYS A 191 3.24 3.21 5.72
N GLY A 192 2.88 3.02 4.44
CA GLY A 192 1.79 3.77 3.82
C GLY A 192 0.43 3.54 4.48
N PHE A 193 0.11 2.30 4.86
CA PHE A 193 -1.11 2.01 5.63
C PHE A 193 -1.06 2.63 7.02
N PHE A 194 0.06 2.54 7.72
CA PHE A 194 0.20 3.13 9.05
C PHE A 194 -0.02 4.64 9.02
N GLU A 195 0.71 5.36 8.15
CA GLU A 195 0.62 6.83 8.04
C GLU A 195 -0.79 7.29 7.67
N GLN A 196 -1.46 6.58 6.76
CA GLN A 196 -2.83 6.89 6.34
C GLN A 196 -3.84 6.71 7.48
N PHE A 197 -3.72 5.63 8.25
CA PHE A 197 -4.76 5.23 9.20
C PHE A 197 -4.52 5.74 10.61
N VAL A 198 -3.29 6.00 11.04
CA VAL A 198 -3.02 6.57 12.37
C VAL A 198 -3.66 7.96 12.57
N ARG A 199 -3.84 8.72 11.48
CA ARG A 199 -4.53 10.02 11.49
C ARG A 199 -6.02 9.94 11.16
N ASN A 200 -6.51 8.80 10.69
CA ASN A 200 -7.88 8.64 10.23
C ASN A 200 -8.85 8.65 11.43
N PRO A 201 -9.88 9.53 11.47
CA PRO A 201 -10.83 9.60 12.57
C PRO A 201 -11.58 8.30 12.86
N THR A 202 -11.82 7.45 11.84
CA THR A 202 -12.52 6.18 12.01
C THR A 202 -11.59 5.02 12.41
N CYS A 203 -10.28 5.15 12.27
CA CYS A 203 -9.34 4.13 12.73
C CYS A 203 -8.98 4.39 14.20
N SER A 204 -9.82 3.97 15.14
CA SER A 204 -9.68 4.31 16.56
C SER A 204 -8.33 3.90 17.14
N HIS A 205 -7.79 2.75 16.70
CA HIS A 205 -6.52 2.22 17.21
C HIS A 205 -5.74 1.43 16.15
N VAL A 206 -4.42 1.43 16.24
CA VAL A 206 -3.50 0.65 15.40
C VAL A 206 -2.67 -0.29 16.26
N ILE A 207 -2.75 -1.59 15.99
CA ILE A 207 -1.85 -2.61 16.53
C ILE A 207 -0.79 -2.89 15.46
N PHE A 208 0.46 -2.54 15.76
CA PHE A 208 1.55 -2.52 14.79
C PHE A 208 2.53 -3.67 15.06
N GLY A 209 2.48 -4.72 14.25
CA GLY A 209 3.30 -5.92 14.32
C GLY A 209 4.37 -5.96 13.25
N ALA A 210 5.33 -5.04 13.33
CA ALA A 210 6.52 -5.01 12.46
C ALA A 210 7.79 -4.64 13.26
N CYS A 211 7.82 -4.99 14.54
CA CYS A 211 8.83 -4.56 15.49
C CYS A 211 10.19 -5.27 15.35
N HIS A 212 10.36 -6.15 14.36
CA HIS A 212 11.63 -6.86 14.13
C HIS A 212 12.61 -6.04 13.28
N ASP A 213 12.12 -5.09 12.48
CA ASP A 213 12.93 -4.23 11.63
C ASP A 213 13.00 -2.78 12.14
N ASN A 214 14.21 -2.31 12.46
CA ASN A 214 14.44 -0.91 12.88
C ASN A 214 14.06 0.09 11.78
N GLY A 215 13.89 -0.35 10.52
CA GLY A 215 13.41 0.46 9.40
C GLY A 215 12.05 1.12 9.62
N TYR A 216 11.23 0.65 10.57
CA TYR A 216 9.95 1.28 10.93
C TYR A 216 10.04 2.31 12.06
N VAL A 217 11.12 2.32 12.84
CA VAL A 217 11.24 3.17 14.04
C VAL A 217 11.08 4.64 13.71
N ARG A 218 11.78 5.13 12.67
CA ARG A 218 11.68 6.54 12.24
C ARG A 218 10.24 6.97 11.95
N VAL A 219 9.46 6.10 11.29
CA VAL A 219 8.05 6.40 10.99
C VAL A 219 7.22 6.42 12.27
N LEU A 220 7.49 5.53 13.23
CA LEU A 220 6.78 5.49 14.51
C LEU A 220 7.12 6.68 15.43
N GLU A 221 8.38 7.11 15.47
CA GLU A 221 8.86 8.25 16.28
C GLU A 221 8.08 9.54 15.97
N GLU A 222 7.73 9.78 14.70
CA GLU A 222 6.93 10.94 14.29
C GLU A 222 5.56 11.02 14.98
N TYR A 223 5.04 9.88 15.44
CA TYR A 223 3.71 9.73 16.06
C TYR A 223 3.78 9.45 17.56
N GLU A 224 4.95 9.55 18.18
CA GLU A 224 5.12 9.42 19.63
C GLU A 224 4.56 10.65 20.40
N GLN A 225 4.10 11.67 19.67
CA GLN A 225 3.42 12.82 20.25
C GLN A 225 2.11 12.41 20.96
N LYS A 226 1.76 13.09 22.06
CA LYS A 226 0.66 12.71 22.97
C LYS A 226 -0.69 12.42 22.28
N VAL A 227 -1.00 13.09 21.16
CA VAL A 227 -2.27 12.90 20.43
C VAL A 227 -2.37 11.52 19.79
N PHE A 228 -1.26 10.96 19.30
CA PHE A 228 -1.23 9.68 18.57
C PHE A 228 -0.63 8.54 19.40
N ALA A 229 0.12 8.85 20.47
CA ALA A 229 0.74 7.85 21.35
C ALA A 229 -0.27 6.82 21.90
N ASN A 230 -1.47 7.29 22.29
CA ASN A 230 -2.52 6.41 22.82
C ASN A 230 -3.26 5.62 21.74
N ARG A 231 -3.02 5.90 20.44
CA ARG A 231 -3.67 5.25 19.31
C ARG A 231 -2.86 4.11 18.71
N VAL A 232 -1.68 3.83 19.23
CA VAL A 232 -0.77 2.80 18.70
C VAL A 232 -0.36 1.85 19.81
N THR A 233 -0.43 0.54 19.55
CA THR A 233 0.17 -0.50 20.37
C THR A 233 1.14 -1.31 19.53
N LEU A 234 2.36 -1.50 20.01
CA LEU A 234 3.36 -2.34 19.36
C LEU A 234 3.08 -3.81 19.69
N LEU A 235 2.85 -4.61 18.66
CA LEU A 235 2.80 -6.07 18.81
C LEU A 235 4.22 -6.59 18.66
N ARG A 236 4.92 -6.85 19.77
CA ARG A 236 6.29 -7.38 19.77
C ARG A 236 6.30 -8.86 19.41
N SER A 237 7.40 -9.26 18.75
CA SER A 237 7.72 -10.66 18.50
C SER A 237 8.84 -11.13 19.43
N PHE A 238 9.26 -12.40 19.28
CA PHE A 238 10.44 -12.92 19.98
C PHE A 238 11.76 -12.24 19.55
N ASP A 239 11.77 -11.60 18.37
CA ASP A 239 12.92 -10.86 17.83
C ASP A 239 12.51 -9.41 17.59
N THR A 240 12.62 -8.58 18.63
CA THR A 240 12.30 -7.16 18.56
C THR A 240 13.58 -6.35 18.33
N GLY A 241 13.55 -5.49 17.32
CA GLY A 241 14.65 -4.59 16.96
C GLY A 241 15.04 -3.69 18.13
N LYS A 242 16.34 -3.48 18.32
CA LYS A 242 16.89 -2.81 19.50
C LYS A 242 16.41 -1.36 19.64
N GLU A 243 16.13 -0.68 18.54
CA GLU A 243 15.71 0.74 18.57
C GLU A 243 14.26 0.90 19.05
N PHE A 244 13.44 -0.16 19.03
CA PHE A 244 12.08 -0.12 19.56
C PHE A 244 12.00 0.03 21.09
N THR A 245 13.10 -0.14 21.82
CA THR A 245 13.12 0.13 23.26
C THR A 245 13.05 1.62 23.58
N GLY A 246 13.42 2.48 22.63
CA GLY A 246 13.35 3.94 22.79
C GLY A 246 11.94 4.51 22.68
N LEU A 247 11.01 3.77 22.05
CA LEU A 247 9.65 4.21 21.79
C LEU A 247 8.75 4.01 23.02
N LYS A 248 7.95 5.04 23.36
CA LYS A 248 7.01 5.03 24.50
C LYS A 248 5.61 4.50 24.18
N PHE A 249 5.45 3.73 23.12
CA PHE A 249 4.18 3.08 22.83
C PHE A 249 3.95 1.89 23.77
N PRO A 250 2.69 1.63 24.19
CA PRO A 250 2.36 0.38 24.85
C PRO A 250 2.68 -0.80 23.94
N TYR A 251 3.00 -1.95 24.52
CA TYR A 251 3.32 -3.15 23.76
C TYR A 251 2.60 -4.39 24.27
N ILE A 252 2.41 -5.33 23.37
CA ILE A 252 1.85 -6.66 23.63
C ILE A 252 2.65 -7.72 22.91
N GLN A 253 2.57 -8.97 23.38
CA GLN A 253 3.15 -10.11 22.71
C GLN A 253 2.11 -11.22 22.63
N MET A 254 1.99 -11.86 21.47
CA MET A 254 1.01 -12.92 21.23
C MET A 254 1.70 -14.24 20.93
N GLU A 255 2.38 -14.80 21.93
CA GLU A 255 3.09 -16.07 21.81
C GLU A 255 2.18 -17.27 21.53
N LYS A 256 0.86 -17.13 21.71
CA LYS A 256 -0.11 -18.18 21.39
C LYS A 256 -0.29 -18.37 19.88
N ILE A 257 -0.14 -17.31 19.06
CA ILE A 257 -0.42 -17.31 17.62
C ILE A 257 0.85 -17.32 16.76
N PHE A 258 1.88 -16.55 17.17
CA PHE A 258 3.15 -16.46 16.46
C PHE A 258 4.18 -17.45 17.01
N ARG A 259 5.20 -17.74 16.21
CA ARG A 259 6.37 -18.48 16.68
C ARG A 259 7.10 -17.66 17.76
N THR A 260 7.76 -18.36 18.68
CA THR A 260 8.60 -17.77 19.73
C THR A 260 10.09 -18.00 19.51
N LYS A 261 10.43 -18.60 18.37
CA LYS A 261 11.78 -18.96 17.95
C LYS A 261 11.87 -18.84 16.42
N PRO A 262 13.06 -18.55 15.88
CA PRO A 262 13.25 -18.50 14.43
C PRO A 262 12.96 -19.86 13.78
N VAL A 263 12.79 -19.87 12.47
CA VAL A 263 12.64 -21.11 11.71
C VAL A 263 13.96 -21.89 11.80
N SER A 264 13.90 -23.13 12.31
CA SER A 264 15.09 -23.97 12.45
C SER A 264 15.41 -24.64 11.12
N TYR A 265 16.68 -24.57 10.73
CA TYR A 265 17.19 -25.30 9.57
C TYR A 265 17.82 -26.60 10.05
N HIS A 266 17.22 -27.74 9.71
CA HIS A 266 17.95 -29.00 9.80
C HIS A 266 18.90 -29.06 8.59
N GLU A 267 20.18 -28.78 8.82
CA GLU A 267 21.23 -29.13 7.87
C GLU A 267 21.26 -30.67 7.75
N PRO A 268 21.11 -31.24 6.54
CA PRO A 268 21.35 -32.67 6.38
C PRO A 268 22.79 -32.97 6.83
N PRO A 269 23.04 -34.05 7.59
CA PRO A 269 24.40 -34.46 7.91
C PRO A 269 25.18 -34.64 6.60
N ALA A 270 26.32 -33.96 6.47
CA ALA A 270 27.20 -34.11 5.33
C ALA A 270 27.63 -35.59 5.21
N LEU A 271 26.99 -36.34 4.30
CA LEU A 271 27.40 -37.69 3.94
C LEU A 271 28.76 -37.60 3.23
N ARG A 272 29.82 -37.98 3.93
CA ARG A 272 31.10 -38.35 3.30
C ARG A 272 30.85 -39.61 2.45
N GLN A 273 30.79 -39.45 1.13
CA GLN A 273 30.80 -40.59 0.21
C GLN A 273 32.22 -41.14 0.08
N THR A 274 32.45 -42.31 0.67
CA THR A 274 33.43 -43.29 0.17
C THR A 274 32.79 -44.06 -0.98
N LEU A 275 33.42 -43.98 -2.15
CA LEU A 275 33.12 -44.82 -3.30
C LEU A 275 33.55 -46.25 -3.01
N GLU A 276 32.64 -47.22 -3.11
CA GLU A 276 32.99 -48.60 -3.48
C GLU A 276 31.77 -49.37 -4.02
N ASN A 277 32.06 -50.18 -5.04
CA ASN A 277 31.16 -50.87 -5.95
C ASN A 277 30.32 -51.98 -5.28
N ALA A 278 29.09 -52.18 -5.76
CA ALA A 278 28.54 -53.52 -6.02
C ALA A 278 27.30 -53.46 -6.94
N ASN A 279 27.41 -54.11 -8.09
CA ASN A 279 26.28 -54.58 -8.89
C ASN A 279 25.65 -55.80 -8.20
N SER A 280 24.32 -55.85 -8.07
CA SER A 280 23.49 -56.93 -8.63
C SER A 280 22.03 -56.82 -8.18
N ALA A 281 21.18 -57.18 -9.12
CA ALA A 281 19.72 -57.07 -9.13
C ALA A 281 19.01 -58.13 -8.28
N THR A 282 17.67 -58.08 -8.38
CA THR A 282 16.60 -58.96 -7.83
C THR A 282 16.11 -58.53 -6.45
N GLY A 283 14.82 -58.28 -6.20
CA GLY A 283 13.60 -58.39 -7.00
C GLY A 283 12.38 -58.10 -6.11
N SER A 284 11.19 -58.31 -6.66
CA SER A 284 9.85 -58.30 -6.04
C SER A 284 8.97 -57.04 -6.24
N THR A 285 8.52 -56.96 -7.49
CA THR A 285 7.13 -56.71 -7.92
C THR A 285 6.06 -57.26 -6.97
N TRP A 286 5.07 -56.42 -6.66
CA TRP A 286 3.62 -56.69 -6.76
C TRP A 286 3.00 -55.36 -7.22
N ALA A 287 2.60 -55.23 -8.49
CA ALA A 287 1.22 -55.41 -8.93
C ALA A 287 0.26 -54.43 -8.19
N ASN A 288 -0.57 -53.63 -8.81
CA ASN A 288 -1.05 -53.44 -10.19
C ASN A 288 -1.99 -52.22 -10.12
N LEU A 289 -2.56 -51.82 -11.28
CA LEU A 289 -3.72 -50.94 -11.52
C LEU A 289 -3.30 -49.56 -12.05
N LEU A 290 -3.47 -49.18 -13.33
CA LEU A 290 -4.32 -49.62 -14.43
C LEU A 290 -3.64 -49.15 -15.74
N SER A 291 -3.43 -50.01 -16.76
CA SER A 291 -4.22 -50.10 -18.01
C SER A 291 -4.44 -48.75 -18.73
N ALA A 292 -4.31 -48.55 -20.04
CA ALA A 292 -3.92 -49.29 -21.24
C ALA A 292 -3.82 -48.17 -22.31
N THR A 293 -2.81 -48.07 -23.18
CA THR A 293 -2.72 -48.65 -24.54
C THR A 293 -1.37 -48.13 -25.10
N GLY A 294 -0.46 -48.97 -25.58
CA GLY A 294 -0.33 -49.26 -27.01
C GLY A 294 0.94 -48.63 -27.60
N ASP A 295 1.89 -49.49 -27.96
CA ASP A 295 3.05 -49.33 -28.85
C ASP A 295 4.30 -48.54 -28.38
N THR A 296 5.27 -49.35 -27.99
CA THR A 296 6.69 -49.06 -27.82
C THR A 296 7.37 -48.78 -29.15
N ASN A 297 7.86 -47.54 -29.32
CA ASN A 297 9.10 -47.27 -30.03
C ASN A 297 9.94 -46.36 -29.13
N GLY A 298 11.16 -46.78 -28.80
CA GLY A 298 12.08 -46.00 -27.97
C GLY A 298 12.41 -44.67 -28.65
N PHE A 299 11.68 -43.62 -28.30
CA PHE A 299 11.97 -42.27 -28.75
C PHE A 299 13.06 -41.68 -27.86
N SER A 300 14.30 -41.71 -28.35
CA SER A 300 15.36 -40.85 -27.81
C SER A 300 14.97 -39.40 -28.09
N VAL A 301 14.60 -38.64 -27.06
CA VAL A 301 14.28 -37.21 -27.19
C VAL A 301 15.55 -36.47 -27.63
N SER A 302 15.54 -35.86 -28.81
CA SER A 302 16.67 -35.04 -29.29
C SER A 302 16.84 -33.80 -28.40
N LYS A 303 18.07 -33.57 -27.92
CA LYS A 303 18.44 -32.38 -27.14
C LYS A 303 18.55 -31.11 -27.98
N LYS A 304 18.43 -31.20 -29.31
CA LYS A 304 18.58 -30.07 -30.24
C LYS A 304 17.31 -29.25 -30.32
N SER A 305 17.43 -27.93 -30.24
CA SER A 305 16.29 -27.00 -30.27
C SER A 305 15.42 -27.06 -31.53
N LYS A 306 15.94 -27.58 -32.65
CA LYS A 306 15.21 -27.68 -33.93
C LYS A 306 14.23 -28.86 -33.97
N ASP A 307 14.40 -29.83 -33.07
CA ASP A 307 13.64 -31.07 -33.05
C ASP A 307 12.52 -31.04 -31.99
N LEU A 308 12.37 -29.92 -31.27
CA LEU A 308 11.35 -29.72 -30.24
C LEU A 308 10.09 -29.04 -30.79
N PRO A 309 8.88 -29.46 -30.36
CA PRO A 309 7.63 -28.74 -30.63
C PRO A 309 7.73 -27.26 -30.22
N SER A 310 7.18 -26.35 -31.03
CA SER A 310 7.18 -24.91 -30.71
C SER A 310 6.50 -24.64 -29.36
N GLY A 311 7.17 -23.85 -28.51
CA GLY A 311 6.67 -23.52 -27.17
C GLY A 311 6.94 -24.58 -26.10
N SER A 312 7.71 -25.62 -26.40
CA SER A 312 8.06 -26.67 -25.42
C SER A 312 9.43 -26.47 -24.76
N VAL A 313 9.61 -27.13 -23.62
CA VAL A 313 10.85 -27.12 -22.81
C VAL A 313 11.26 -28.55 -22.47
N LEU A 314 12.56 -28.80 -22.28
CA LEU A 314 13.07 -30.09 -21.80
C LEU A 314 13.10 -30.11 -20.28
N LEU A 315 12.59 -31.17 -19.67
CA LEU A 315 12.61 -31.39 -18.23
C LEU A 315 13.22 -32.75 -17.91
N ASN A 316 13.85 -32.87 -16.74
CA ASN A 316 14.24 -34.17 -16.20
C ASN A 316 13.15 -34.81 -15.33
N SER A 317 13.40 -36.03 -14.84
CA SER A 317 12.49 -36.74 -13.93
C SER A 317 12.20 -35.98 -12.62
N ALA A 318 13.08 -35.06 -12.21
CA ALA A 318 12.91 -34.18 -11.07
C ALA A 318 12.25 -32.83 -11.43
N GLU A 319 11.62 -32.73 -12.62
CA GLU A 319 10.97 -31.51 -13.10
C GLU A 319 11.93 -30.31 -13.23
N GLN A 320 13.22 -30.56 -13.45
CA GLN A 320 14.23 -29.51 -13.62
C GLN A 320 14.45 -29.20 -15.10
N ARG A 321 14.52 -27.90 -15.42
CA ARG A 321 14.71 -27.38 -16.78
C ARG A 321 16.07 -27.79 -17.32
N ILE A 322 16.03 -28.54 -18.41
CA ILE A 322 17.19 -28.84 -19.23
C ILE A 322 17.27 -27.85 -20.39
N ASP A 323 18.43 -27.22 -20.49
CA ASP A 323 18.84 -26.43 -21.63
C ASP A 323 19.08 -27.31 -22.86
N THR A 324 18.41 -26.96 -23.96
CA THR A 324 18.70 -27.51 -25.29
C THR A 324 20.14 -27.27 -25.71
N GLU A 325 20.71 -28.18 -26.50
CA GLU A 325 22.04 -27.97 -27.06
C GLU A 325 22.01 -26.88 -28.14
N LEU A 326 22.87 -25.87 -27.96
CA LEU A 326 23.07 -24.83 -28.97
C LEU A 326 24.07 -25.32 -30.03
N PRO A 327 23.87 -24.99 -31.32
CA PRO A 327 24.85 -25.28 -32.36
C PRO A 327 26.24 -24.70 -32.05
N SER A 328 27.30 -25.32 -32.58
CA SER A 328 28.67 -24.83 -32.44
C SER A 328 28.84 -23.47 -33.12
N ARG A 329 29.74 -22.64 -32.56
CA ARG A 329 30.02 -21.28 -33.04
C ARG A 329 31.20 -21.31 -34.00
N SER A 330 31.12 -20.56 -35.10
CA SER A 330 32.26 -20.32 -35.99
C SER A 330 33.23 -19.34 -35.32
N GLN A 331 34.55 -19.55 -35.49
CA GLN A 331 35.55 -18.63 -34.93
C GLN A 331 35.42 -17.22 -35.53
N ASN A 332 35.01 -17.13 -36.80
CA ASN A 332 34.77 -15.87 -37.50
C ASN A 332 33.64 -15.07 -36.85
N ALA A 333 32.52 -15.72 -36.49
CA ALA A 333 31.41 -15.06 -35.79
C ALA A 333 31.79 -14.58 -34.39
N VAL A 334 32.58 -15.36 -33.66
CA VAL A 334 33.10 -14.96 -32.32
C VAL A 334 34.00 -13.73 -32.45
N ASN A 335 34.88 -13.70 -33.45
CA ASN A 335 35.76 -12.55 -33.69
C ASN A 335 34.96 -11.30 -34.09
N SER A 336 33.97 -11.43 -34.98
CA SER A 336 33.07 -10.34 -35.37
C SER A 336 32.29 -9.79 -34.18
N TRP A 337 31.72 -10.68 -33.35
CA TRP A 337 30.97 -10.31 -32.15
C TRP A 337 31.85 -9.56 -31.15
N HIS A 338 33.06 -10.05 -30.85
CA HIS A 338 34.01 -9.37 -29.97
C HIS A 338 34.46 -8.01 -30.52
N GLN A 339 34.62 -7.87 -31.85
CA GLN A 339 34.92 -6.59 -32.45
C GLN A 339 33.81 -5.57 -32.20
N LYS A 340 32.54 -5.97 -32.37
CA LYS A 340 31.38 -5.10 -32.12
C LYS A 340 31.19 -4.77 -30.64
N THR A 341 31.27 -5.77 -29.75
CA THR A 341 30.90 -5.61 -28.34
C THR A 341 32.05 -5.21 -27.43
N LYS A 342 33.25 -5.78 -27.62
CA LYS A 342 34.42 -5.51 -26.74
C LYS A 342 35.26 -4.35 -27.26
N LYS A 343 35.50 -4.27 -28.58
CA LYS A 343 36.31 -3.18 -29.15
C LYS A 343 35.50 -1.93 -29.44
N ALA A 344 34.33 -2.06 -30.07
CA ALA A 344 33.46 -0.93 -30.41
C ALA A 344 32.40 -0.60 -29.32
N ASN A 345 32.39 -1.34 -28.21
CA ASN A 345 31.48 -1.12 -27.06
C ASN A 345 29.99 -1.04 -27.43
N MET A 346 29.58 -1.72 -28.51
CA MET A 346 28.19 -1.74 -28.95
C MET A 346 27.36 -2.67 -28.06
N ARG A 347 26.17 -2.21 -27.66
CA ARG A 347 25.20 -3.00 -26.90
C ARG A 347 23.97 -3.27 -27.74
N TYR A 348 23.53 -4.52 -27.77
CA TYR A 348 22.42 -5.00 -28.59
C TYR A 348 21.22 -5.39 -27.73
N CYS A 349 20.01 -5.11 -28.23
CA CYS A 349 18.77 -5.45 -27.53
C CYS A 349 18.53 -6.97 -27.55
N ARG A 350 18.54 -7.60 -26.37
CA ARG A 350 18.35 -9.06 -26.21
C ARG A 350 17.01 -9.51 -26.77
N THR A 351 15.95 -8.78 -26.41
CA THR A 351 14.57 -9.10 -26.77
C THR A 351 14.35 -9.00 -28.28
N PHE A 352 14.76 -7.90 -28.92
CA PHE A 352 14.65 -7.71 -30.36
C PHE A 352 15.41 -8.77 -31.18
N HIS A 353 16.65 -9.09 -30.79
CA HIS A 353 17.51 -9.98 -31.58
C HIS A 353 17.23 -11.47 -31.37
N LEU A 354 16.63 -11.85 -30.24
CA LEU A 354 16.45 -13.26 -29.88
C LEU A 354 15.00 -13.74 -29.88
N ILE A 355 14.02 -12.82 -29.79
CA ILE A 355 12.59 -13.14 -29.79
C ILE A 355 11.90 -12.28 -30.87
N PRO A 356 11.38 -12.87 -31.96
CA PRO A 356 10.70 -12.13 -33.02
C PRO A 356 9.55 -11.26 -32.51
N GLY A 357 9.47 -10.00 -32.97
CA GLY A 357 8.32 -9.11 -32.72
C GLY A 357 8.12 -8.63 -31.28
N SER A 358 9.14 -8.72 -30.43
CA SER A 358 8.99 -8.55 -28.97
C SER A 358 9.52 -7.22 -28.40
N CYS A 359 9.90 -6.25 -29.24
CA CYS A 359 10.43 -4.96 -28.80
C CYS A 359 9.78 -3.78 -29.54
N ASP A 360 8.93 -3.02 -28.82
CA ASP A 360 8.16 -1.87 -29.35
C ASP A 360 8.72 -0.51 -28.88
N LYS A 361 9.83 -0.48 -28.13
CA LYS A 361 10.34 0.74 -27.49
C LYS A 361 11.55 1.34 -28.21
N ASN A 362 11.47 2.64 -28.48
CA ASN A 362 12.53 3.43 -29.14
C ASN A 362 13.71 3.81 -28.21
N THR A 363 13.74 3.33 -26.96
CA THR A 363 14.74 3.67 -25.91
C THR A 363 15.58 2.48 -25.44
N CYS A 364 15.69 1.43 -26.26
CA CYS A 364 16.44 0.23 -25.92
C CYS A 364 17.82 0.17 -26.61
N TYR A 365 18.59 -0.87 -26.31
CA TYR A 365 19.89 -1.13 -26.94
C TYR A 365 19.76 -1.37 -28.46
N SER A 366 20.88 -1.35 -29.19
CA SER A 366 20.89 -1.31 -30.66
C SER A 366 20.06 -2.42 -31.33
N HIS A 367 19.20 -2.01 -32.25
CA HIS A 367 18.49 -2.85 -33.23
C HIS A 367 19.25 -3.00 -34.55
N GLY A 368 20.51 -2.52 -34.58
CA GLY A 368 21.37 -2.65 -35.75
C GLY A 368 21.60 -4.12 -36.16
N PRO A 369 21.95 -4.37 -37.43
CA PRO A 369 21.98 -5.72 -37.98
C PRO A 369 22.99 -6.62 -37.27
N LEU A 370 22.54 -7.82 -36.93
CA LEU A 370 23.35 -8.94 -36.49
C LEU A 370 23.12 -10.13 -37.43
N SER A 371 24.20 -10.78 -37.86
CA SER A 371 24.08 -12.03 -38.63
C SER A 371 23.52 -13.15 -37.76
N GLU A 372 22.95 -14.21 -38.37
CA GLU A 372 22.45 -15.36 -37.61
C GLU A 372 23.56 -16.06 -36.82
N GLU A 373 24.80 -16.08 -37.34
CA GLU A 373 25.96 -16.60 -36.61
C GLU A 373 26.33 -15.72 -35.41
N GLU A 374 26.22 -14.39 -35.52
CA GLU A 374 26.43 -13.48 -34.39
C GLU A 374 25.33 -13.58 -33.33
N LYS A 375 24.07 -13.74 -33.75
CA LYS A 375 22.96 -14.02 -32.82
C LYS A 375 23.17 -15.34 -32.09
N LEU A 376 23.73 -16.36 -32.75
CA LEU A 376 24.11 -17.60 -32.08
C LEU A 376 25.21 -17.38 -31.04
N VAL A 377 26.24 -16.59 -31.34
CA VAL A 377 27.26 -16.19 -30.36
C VAL A 377 26.62 -15.47 -29.16
N PHE A 378 25.68 -14.55 -29.43
CA PHE A 378 24.95 -13.83 -28.40
C PHE A 378 24.13 -14.76 -27.50
N ARG A 379 23.44 -15.76 -28.07
CA ARG A 379 22.72 -16.80 -27.29
C ARG A 379 23.66 -17.59 -26.39
N HIS A 380 24.83 -17.98 -26.89
CA HIS A 380 25.84 -18.69 -26.09
C HIS A 380 26.33 -17.84 -24.92
N GLU A 381 26.58 -16.54 -25.10
CA GLU A 381 26.98 -15.66 -24.00
C GLU A 381 25.88 -15.53 -22.94
N LEU A 382 24.62 -15.39 -23.35
CA LEU A 382 23.50 -15.30 -22.42
C LEU A 382 23.21 -16.63 -21.71
N ARG A 383 23.53 -17.77 -22.33
CA ARG A 383 23.50 -19.11 -21.70
C ARG A 383 24.46 -19.24 -20.51
N LEU A 384 25.49 -18.39 -20.46
CA LEU A 384 26.43 -18.33 -19.34
C LEU A 384 25.96 -17.38 -18.23
N GLU A 385 24.88 -16.64 -18.45
CA GLU A 385 24.23 -15.82 -17.43
C GLU A 385 23.11 -16.61 -16.78
N ARG A 386 22.92 -16.45 -15.47
CA ARG A 386 21.90 -17.19 -14.73
C ARG A 386 20.49 -16.77 -15.12
N CYS A 387 19.60 -17.75 -15.30
CA CYS A 387 18.18 -17.50 -15.31
C CYS A 387 17.68 -17.21 -13.87
N TYR A 388 16.92 -16.14 -13.69
CA TYR A 388 16.34 -15.79 -12.40
C TYR A 388 15.28 -16.78 -11.90
N ASN A 389 14.63 -17.50 -12.81
CA ASN A 389 13.69 -18.59 -12.49
C ASN A 389 14.39 -19.95 -12.30
N GLY A 390 15.71 -20.03 -12.52
CA GLY A 390 16.52 -21.22 -12.32
C GLY A 390 15.98 -22.49 -13.00
N LEU A 391 16.16 -23.64 -12.36
CA LEU A 391 15.69 -24.93 -12.85
C LEU A 391 14.16 -25.04 -13.01
N GLN A 392 13.39 -24.09 -12.48
CA GLN A 392 11.94 -24.09 -12.59
C GLN A 392 11.41 -23.23 -13.75
N CYS A 393 12.30 -22.63 -14.54
CA CYS A 393 11.89 -21.84 -15.70
C CYS A 393 11.14 -22.69 -16.74
N ARG A 394 9.87 -22.36 -16.98
CA ARG A 394 9.04 -22.98 -18.03
C ARG A 394 8.86 -22.09 -19.26
N ASP A 395 9.50 -20.92 -19.30
CA ASP A 395 9.45 -20.06 -20.48
C ASP A 395 10.26 -20.69 -21.64
N PRO A 396 9.62 -21.03 -22.77
CA PRO A 396 10.32 -21.57 -23.94
C PRO A 396 11.22 -20.55 -24.63
N ASN A 397 10.98 -19.25 -24.43
CA ASN A 397 11.75 -18.16 -25.01
C ASN A 397 12.90 -17.66 -24.12
N CYS A 398 13.13 -18.30 -22.97
CA CYS A 398 14.19 -17.91 -22.06
C CYS A 398 15.57 -18.15 -22.68
N TYR A 399 16.35 -17.08 -22.83
CA TYR A 399 17.69 -17.09 -23.42
C TYR A 399 18.82 -17.19 -22.39
N PHE A 400 18.50 -17.31 -21.10
CA PHE A 400 19.48 -17.51 -20.01
C PHE A 400 19.82 -18.99 -19.81
N GLY A 401 20.91 -19.26 -19.08
CA GLY A 401 21.29 -20.61 -18.67
C GLY A 401 20.46 -21.12 -17.52
N HIS A 402 20.04 -22.38 -17.60
CA HIS A 402 19.29 -23.12 -16.57
C HIS A 402 20.12 -24.25 -15.96
N ASN A 403 21.08 -24.82 -16.70
CA ASN A 403 22.02 -25.78 -16.15
C ASN A 403 23.43 -25.63 -16.77
N CYS A 404 24.44 -26.12 -16.05
CA CYS A 404 25.81 -26.19 -16.53
C CYS A 404 26.51 -27.44 -15.99
N SER A 405 27.36 -28.05 -16.80
CA SER A 405 28.18 -29.21 -16.42
C SER A 405 29.57 -28.83 -15.90
N CYS A 406 29.85 -27.54 -15.69
CA CYS A 406 31.15 -27.11 -15.20
C CYS A 406 31.32 -27.35 -13.69
N THR A 407 32.57 -27.43 -13.23
CA THR A 407 32.93 -27.54 -11.81
C THR A 407 33.54 -26.26 -11.26
N ASP A 408 33.54 -25.17 -12.04
CA ASP A 408 34.14 -23.90 -11.64
C ASP A 408 33.25 -23.19 -10.61
N LYS A 409 33.82 -22.93 -9.43
CA LYS A 409 33.18 -22.18 -8.35
C LYS A 409 32.92 -20.71 -8.71
N ARG A 410 33.52 -20.20 -9.79
CA ARG A 410 33.30 -18.85 -10.33
C ARG A 410 32.26 -18.82 -11.46
N CYS A 411 31.60 -19.94 -11.74
CA CYS A 411 30.47 -19.96 -12.67
C CYS A 411 29.38 -18.99 -12.19
N LYS A 412 28.75 -18.29 -13.14
CA LYS A 412 27.69 -17.31 -12.83
C LYS A 412 26.34 -17.98 -12.50
N LEU A 413 26.19 -19.26 -12.83
CA LEU A 413 25.00 -20.05 -12.49
C LEU A 413 25.04 -20.44 -11.01
N LEU A 414 23.87 -20.67 -10.43
CA LEU A 414 23.76 -21.05 -9.02
C LEU A 414 24.32 -22.47 -8.80
N PRO A 415 24.80 -22.80 -7.58
CA PRO A 415 25.29 -24.13 -7.27
C PRO A 415 24.30 -25.25 -7.61
N GLU A 416 22.99 -25.02 -7.42
CA GLU A 416 21.96 -26.03 -7.72
C GLU A 416 21.77 -26.28 -9.22
N MET A 417 22.23 -25.36 -10.08
CA MET A 417 22.15 -25.48 -11.54
C MET A 417 23.32 -26.30 -12.11
N HIS A 418 24.21 -26.80 -11.25
CA HIS A 418 25.29 -27.71 -11.59
C HIS A 418 24.91 -29.14 -11.22
N ASN A 419 25.44 -30.13 -11.94
CA ASN A 419 25.16 -31.56 -11.73
C ASN A 419 23.68 -31.94 -11.89
N VAL A 420 22.94 -31.22 -12.73
CA VAL A 420 21.56 -31.55 -13.09
C VAL A 420 21.54 -32.86 -13.87
N ASP A 421 20.68 -33.80 -13.48
CA ASP A 421 20.50 -35.03 -14.26
C ASP A 421 19.97 -34.69 -15.65
N THR A 422 20.72 -35.09 -16.68
CA THR A 422 20.36 -34.93 -18.10
C THR A 422 20.18 -36.26 -18.82
N SER A 423 20.09 -37.37 -18.07
CA SER A 423 19.88 -38.72 -18.61
C SER A 423 18.40 -39.05 -18.80
N SER A 424 17.55 -38.63 -17.86
CA SER A 424 16.10 -38.73 -17.95
C SER A 424 15.54 -37.44 -18.55
N ILE A 425 15.04 -37.44 -19.79
CA ILE A 425 14.51 -36.22 -20.45
C ILE A 425 13.13 -36.47 -21.00
N HIS A 426 12.20 -35.56 -20.69
CA HIS A 426 10.89 -35.50 -21.33
C HIS A 426 10.58 -34.07 -21.79
N VAL A 427 9.70 -33.95 -22.79
CA VAL A 427 9.26 -32.67 -23.35
C VAL A 427 8.00 -32.24 -22.61
N SER A 428 7.98 -31.01 -22.12
CA SER A 428 6.81 -30.41 -21.48
C SER A 428 6.37 -29.16 -22.26
N PRO A 429 5.06 -28.99 -22.56
CA PRO A 429 4.59 -27.74 -23.14
C PRO A 429 4.80 -26.61 -22.12
N GLY A 430 5.52 -25.57 -22.52
CA GLY A 430 5.58 -24.33 -21.74
C GLY A 430 4.17 -23.75 -21.60
N PRO A 431 3.88 -22.98 -20.53
CA PRO A 431 2.59 -22.31 -20.40
C PRO A 431 2.37 -21.49 -21.68
N MET A 432 1.28 -21.79 -22.40
CA MET A 432 0.85 -21.04 -23.57
C MET A 432 0.91 -19.55 -23.19
N GLY A 433 1.75 -18.80 -23.91
CA GLY A 433 2.01 -17.40 -23.61
C GLY A 433 0.70 -16.66 -23.44
N TYR A 434 0.50 -16.09 -22.25
CA TYR A 434 -0.62 -15.22 -21.96
C TYR A 434 -0.60 -14.08 -22.99
N ASN A 435 -1.50 -14.16 -23.96
CA ASN A 435 -1.65 -13.13 -24.97
C ASN A 435 -2.03 -11.82 -24.26
N ASN A 436 -1.18 -10.80 -24.45
CA ASN A 436 -1.18 -9.48 -23.82
C ASN A 436 -2.43 -8.62 -24.08
N SER A 437 -3.53 -9.21 -24.57
CA SER A 437 -4.78 -8.53 -24.92
C SER A 437 -5.72 -8.39 -23.72
N VAL A 438 -5.85 -9.44 -22.90
CA VAL A 438 -6.75 -9.43 -21.73
C VAL A 438 -6.22 -8.52 -20.63
N TYR A 439 -4.91 -8.49 -20.41
CA TYR A 439 -4.28 -7.59 -19.44
C TYR A 439 -4.35 -6.13 -19.90
N LYS A 440 -4.23 -5.84 -21.20
CA LYS A 440 -4.45 -4.50 -21.76
C LYS A 440 -5.92 -4.07 -21.66
N MET A 441 -6.87 -5.00 -21.84
CA MET A 441 -8.30 -4.73 -21.69
C MET A 441 -8.67 -4.46 -20.23
N ILE A 442 -8.21 -5.29 -19.30
CA ILE A 442 -8.43 -5.09 -17.86
C ILE A 442 -7.72 -3.81 -17.38
N SER A 443 -6.50 -3.54 -17.83
CA SER A 443 -5.78 -2.30 -17.52
C SER A 443 -6.48 -1.05 -18.07
N LYS A 444 -7.06 -1.11 -19.27
CA LYS A 444 -7.90 -0.04 -19.82
C LYS A 444 -9.18 0.17 -19.01
N VAL A 445 -9.89 -0.90 -18.66
CA VAL A 445 -11.12 -0.82 -17.85
C VAL A 445 -10.83 -0.25 -16.45
N TRP A 446 -9.71 -0.66 -15.84
CA TRP A 446 -9.25 -0.09 -14.57
C TRP A 446 -8.83 1.37 -14.69
N ALA A 447 -8.17 1.78 -15.78
CA ALA A 447 -7.81 3.17 -16.03
C ALA A 447 -9.04 4.07 -16.28
N GLU A 448 -10.08 3.55 -16.96
CA GLU A 448 -11.36 4.26 -17.16
C GLU A 448 -12.15 4.39 -15.85
N LEU A 449 -12.16 3.36 -15.01
CA LEU A 449 -12.78 3.41 -13.67
C LEU A 449 -12.04 4.37 -12.72
N PHE A 450 -10.69 4.43 -12.79
CA PHE A 450 -9.90 5.36 -11.98
C PHE A 450 -10.04 6.82 -12.44
N ASN A 451 -10.09 7.06 -13.76
CA ASN A 451 -10.37 8.39 -14.31
C ASN A 451 -11.80 8.86 -13.98
N GLY A 452 -12.77 7.95 -13.95
CA GLY A 452 -14.14 8.24 -13.49
C GLY A 452 -14.17 8.69 -12.03
N ALA A 453 -13.42 8.03 -11.14
CA ALA A 453 -13.33 8.40 -9.73
C ALA A 453 -12.61 9.76 -9.51
N GLN A 454 -11.57 10.06 -10.29
CA GLN A 454 -10.91 11.38 -10.25
C GLN A 454 -11.80 12.51 -10.78
N GLN A 455 -12.60 12.26 -11.83
CA GLN A 455 -13.59 13.21 -12.37
C GLN A 455 -14.69 13.51 -11.34
N ILE A 456 -15.14 12.52 -10.58
CA ILE A 456 -16.11 12.71 -9.48
C ILE A 456 -15.49 13.56 -8.36
N TYR A 457 -14.23 13.30 -7.98
CA TYR A 457 -13.53 14.07 -6.94
C TYR A 457 -13.27 15.53 -7.34
N LEU A 458 -12.89 15.78 -8.60
CA LEU A 458 -12.78 17.13 -9.16
C LEU A 458 -14.13 17.82 -9.28
N GLY A 459 -15.19 17.09 -9.62
CA GLY A 459 -16.57 17.60 -9.63
C GLY A 459 -17.06 18.02 -8.24
N PHE A 460 -16.75 17.24 -7.20
CA PHE A 460 -17.05 17.59 -5.81
C PHE A 460 -16.25 18.82 -5.34
N MET A 461 -14.97 18.92 -5.69
CA MET A 461 -14.14 20.09 -5.38
C MET A 461 -14.63 21.36 -6.11
N LEU A 462 -15.00 21.26 -7.40
CA LEU A 462 -15.57 22.38 -8.15
C LEU A 462 -16.94 22.80 -7.59
N PHE A 463 -17.78 21.84 -7.20
CA PHE A 463 -19.06 22.12 -6.57
C PHE A 463 -18.88 22.80 -5.21
N TYR A 464 -17.90 22.36 -4.41
CA TYR A 464 -17.55 23.00 -3.13
C TYR A 464 -17.06 24.44 -3.34
N LEU A 465 -16.19 24.68 -4.33
CA LEU A 465 -15.71 26.01 -4.72
C LEU A 465 -16.84 26.92 -5.24
N ILE A 466 -17.74 26.41 -6.07
CA ILE A 466 -18.88 27.18 -6.60
C ILE A 466 -19.87 27.52 -5.48
N VAL A 467 -20.13 26.59 -4.54
CA VAL A 467 -20.99 26.84 -3.38
C VAL A 467 -20.33 27.83 -2.42
N TYR A 468 -19.02 27.73 -2.19
CA TYR A 468 -18.26 28.65 -1.34
C TYR A 468 -18.23 30.07 -1.91
N CYS A 469 -17.91 30.24 -3.20
CA CYS A 469 -17.92 31.54 -3.86
C CYS A 469 -19.34 32.15 -3.96
N ARG A 470 -20.39 31.33 -4.06
CA ARG A 470 -21.78 31.79 -4.12
C ARG A 470 -22.35 32.16 -2.75
N LEU A 471 -21.79 31.62 -1.67
CA LEU A 471 -22.09 32.03 -0.29
C LEU A 471 -21.40 33.35 0.06
N GLU A 472 -20.16 33.58 -0.40
CA GLU A 472 -19.46 34.86 -0.23
C GLU A 472 -20.10 36.01 -1.04
N SER A 473 -20.65 35.73 -2.23
CA SER A 473 -21.33 36.72 -3.07
C SER A 473 -22.62 37.31 -2.45
N LYS A 474 -23.23 36.65 -1.45
CA LYS A 474 -24.51 37.09 -0.85
C LYS A 474 -24.36 37.93 0.41
N ASN A 475 -23.15 38.10 0.95
CA ASN A 475 -22.88 38.79 2.22
C ASN A 475 -22.16 40.16 2.10
N ASN A 476 -22.32 40.86 0.98
CA ASN A 476 -21.98 42.28 0.73
C ASN A 476 -20.61 42.85 1.22
N GLN A 477 -19.88 43.40 0.24
CA GLN A 477 -19.24 44.73 0.32
C GLN A 477 -18.12 44.92 1.38
N LEU A 478 -16.94 44.36 1.12
CA LEU A 478 -15.68 44.83 1.71
C LEU A 478 -14.60 44.98 0.63
N ARG A 479 -13.95 46.14 0.65
CA ARG A 479 -12.81 46.52 -0.19
C ARG A 479 -11.68 45.50 -0.05
N PHE A 480 -11.22 44.93 -1.16
CA PHE A 480 -9.95 44.23 -1.24
C PHE A 480 -8.81 45.25 -1.31
N GLU A 481 -8.03 45.38 -0.23
CA GLU A 481 -6.63 45.76 -0.36
C GLU A 481 -5.86 44.52 -0.82
N SER A 482 -5.40 44.59 -2.07
CA SER A 482 -4.55 43.64 -2.74
C SER A 482 -3.19 43.53 -2.06
N ASN A 483 -2.80 42.36 -1.53
CA ASN A 483 -1.37 42.03 -1.37
C ASN A 483 -1.00 40.55 -1.05
N ILE A 484 -1.88 39.55 -1.24
CA ILE A 484 -1.52 38.14 -0.90
C ILE A 484 -1.79 37.12 -2.03
N VAL A 485 -2.17 37.54 -3.24
CA VAL A 485 -2.45 36.58 -4.36
C VAL A 485 -1.38 36.59 -5.48
N GLU A 486 -0.42 37.53 -5.47
CA GLU A 486 0.55 37.66 -6.57
C GLU A 486 1.81 36.78 -6.47
N LYS A 487 1.99 35.95 -5.43
CA LYS A 487 3.23 35.16 -5.29
C LYS A 487 3.18 33.67 -5.56
N ASN A 488 2.02 33.08 -5.88
CA ASN A 488 1.94 31.62 -6.08
C ASN A 488 1.35 31.16 -7.43
N TYR A 489 1.13 32.06 -8.39
CA TYR A 489 0.58 31.68 -9.71
C TYR A 489 1.64 31.33 -10.79
N HIS A 490 2.93 31.30 -10.46
CA HIS A 490 4.00 31.06 -11.45
C HIS A 490 4.67 29.67 -11.45
N ILE A 491 4.16 28.66 -10.73
CA ILE A 491 4.82 27.33 -10.68
C ILE A 491 4.00 26.18 -11.30
N ILE A 492 2.82 26.44 -11.88
CA ILE A 492 2.02 25.39 -12.53
C ILE A 492 1.59 25.83 -13.93
N LEU A 493 2.54 26.06 -14.83
CA LEU A 493 2.28 26.11 -16.30
C LEU A 493 3.59 25.91 -17.10
N ALA A 494 4.41 24.93 -16.71
CA ALA A 494 5.58 24.51 -17.49
C ALA A 494 5.81 23.01 -17.34
N THR A 495 4.90 22.19 -17.90
CA THR A 495 5.17 20.80 -18.31
C THR A 495 3.97 20.24 -19.06
N THR A 496 3.63 20.86 -20.19
CA THR A 496 2.90 20.21 -21.29
C THR A 496 3.38 20.83 -22.59
N HIS A 497 4.45 20.26 -23.14
CA HIS A 497 4.70 20.15 -24.57
C HIS A 497 5.47 18.87 -24.85
#